data_AF-A0A645JMC2-F1
#
_entry.id   AF-A0A645JMC2-F1
#
_cell.length_a   1.000
_cell.length_b   1.000
_cell.length_c   1.000
_cell.angle_alpha   90.00
_cell.angle_beta   90.00
_cell.angle_gamma   90.00
#
_symmetry.space_group_name_H-M   'P 1'
#
loop_
_entity.id
_entity.type
_entity.pdbx_description
1 polymer ?
#
loop_
_entity_poly.entity_id
_entity_poly.type
_entity_poly.pdbx_seq_one_letter_code
_entity_poly.pdbx_strand_id
1 'polypeptide(L)' 'MVEAVDRALRITLDAGKIPGIFVTSVEEAKRRISQGFRYIAYSMDILLFASVCRDVVQALR' A
#
# COMPACT_ATOMS: atom_id res chain seq x y z
N MET A 1 5.98 14.38 -1.91
CA MET A 1 5.69 12.96 -2.23
C MET A 1 4.23 12.74 -2.59
N VAL A 2 3.28 13.27 -1.80
CA VAL A 2 1.83 13.15 -2.07
C VAL A 2 1.44 13.68 -3.46
N GLU A 3 1.90 14.87 -3.83
CA GLU A 3 1.60 15.46 -5.15
C GLU A 3 2.08 14.63 -6.34
N ALA A 4 3.21 13.91 -6.19
CA ALA A 4 3.73 13.06 -7.25
C ALA A 4 2.87 11.80 -7.44
N VAL A 5 2.34 11.24 -6.34
CA VAL A 5 1.43 10.09 -6.38
C VAL A 5 0.10 10.50 -7.01
N ASP A 6 -0.45 11.66 -6.63
CA ASP A 6 -1.71 12.15 -7.19
C ASP A 6 -1.57 12.48 -8.68
N ARG A 7 -0.43 13.05 -9.09
CA ARG A 7 -0.13 13.29 -10.50
C ARG A 7 -0.01 11.98 -11.28
N ALA A 8 0.68 10.97 -10.74
CA ALA A 8 0.82 9.66 -11.39
C ALA A 8 -0.53 8.95 -11.53
N LEU A 9 -1.36 9.00 -10.50
CA LEU A 9 -2.72 8.49 -10.52
C LEU A 9 -3.53 9.13 -11.64
N ARG A 10 -3.58 10.47 -11.70
CA ARG A 10 -4.31 11.21 -12.74
C ARG A 10 -3.84 10.83 -14.14
N ILE A 11 -2.54 10.88 -14.41
CA ILE A 11 -1.98 10.55 -15.74
C ILE A 11 -2.33 9.11 -16.14
N THR A 12 -2.30 8.17 -15.19
CA THR A 12 -2.61 6.76 -15.46
C THR A 12 -4.09 6.56 -15.81
N LEU A 13 -4.98 7.23 -15.09
CA LEU A 13 -6.42 7.23 -15.35
C LEU A 13 -6.76 7.91 -16.68
N ASP A 14 -6.16 9.07 -16.97
CA ASP A 14 -6.35 9.80 -18.22
C ASP A 14 -5.91 8.97 -19.44
N ALA A 15 -4.92 8.10 -19.26
CA ALA A 15 -4.47 7.14 -20.27
C ALA A 15 -5.34 5.87 -20.37
N GLY A 16 -6.42 5.76 -19.59
CA GLY A 16 -7.30 4.59 -19.54
C GLY A 16 -6.63 3.33 -18.97
N LYS A 17 -5.56 3.48 -18.17
CA LYS A 17 -4.82 2.38 -17.56
C LYS A 17 -5.21 2.19 -16.10
N ILE A 18 -4.99 0.98 -15.59
CA ILE A 18 -5.32 0.62 -14.22
C ILE A 18 -4.15 1.05 -13.31
N PRO A 19 -4.34 2.01 -12.39
CA PRO A 19 -3.28 2.43 -11.47
C PRO A 19 -3.06 1.39 -10.37
N GLY A 20 -1.78 1.12 -10.11
CA GLY A 20 -1.31 0.25 -9.03
C GLY A 20 -0.45 0.99 -8.02
N ILE A 21 -0.44 0.52 -6.77
CA ILE A 21 0.39 1.08 -5.69
C ILE A 21 0.75 0.05 -4.64
N PHE A 22 1.93 0.21 -4.03
CA PHE A 22 2.39 -0.56 -2.87
C PHE A 22 2.03 0.14 -1.56
N VAL A 23 1.51 -0.61 -0.59
CA VAL A 23 1.11 -0.11 0.73
C VAL A 23 1.48 -1.12 1.80
N THR A 24 1.75 -0.67 3.03
CA THR A 24 2.17 -1.52 4.15
C THR A 24 1.17 -1.56 5.32
N SER A 25 0.03 -0.88 5.21
CA SER A 25 -1.04 -0.89 6.22
C SER A 25 -2.42 -0.97 5.59
N VAL A 26 -3.39 -1.52 6.33
CA VAL A 26 -4.78 -1.66 5.89
C VAL A 26 -5.43 -0.28 5.71
N GLU A 27 -5.13 0.66 6.60
CA GLU A 27 -5.65 2.03 6.56
C GLU A 27 -5.18 2.75 5.29
N GLU A 28 -3.92 2.59 4.92
CA GLU A 28 -3.39 3.15 3.68
C GLU A 28 -3.98 2.47 2.46
N ALA A 29 -4.11 1.14 2.47
CA ALA A 29 -4.77 0.40 1.39
C ALA A 29 -6.18 0.93 1.13
N LYS A 30 -6.99 1.11 2.18
CA LYS A 30 -8.34 1.67 2.09
C LYS A 30 -8.34 3.09 1.52
N ARG A 31 -7.42 3.95 1.98
CA ARG A 31 -7.27 5.30 1.42
C ARG A 31 -6.94 5.26 -0.07
N ARG A 32 -5.98 4.44 -0.51
CA ARG A 32 -5.61 4.34 -1.92
C ARG A 32 -6.72 3.79 -2.80
N ILE A 33 -7.49 2.83 -2.31
CA ILE A 33 -8.69 2.34 -2.98
C ILE A 33 -9.69 3.48 -3.18
N SER A 34 -9.94 4.29 -2.14
CA SER A 34 -10.86 5.44 -2.26
C SER A 34 -10.37 6.53 -3.22
N GLN A 35 -9.06 6.65 -3.42
CA GLN A 35 -8.46 7.57 -4.40
C GLN A 35 -8.59 7.09 -5.85
N GLY A 36 -8.86 5.79 -6.07
CA GLY A 36 -9.00 5.22 -7.41
C GLY A 36 -7.90 4.24 -7.82
N PHE A 37 -6.95 3.91 -6.93
CA PHE A 37 -6.04 2.79 -7.17
C PHE A 37 -6.81 1.47 -7.16
N ARG A 38 -6.50 0.59 -8.11
CA ARG A 38 -7.25 -0.67 -8.32
C ARG A 38 -6.39 -1.92 -8.18
N TYR A 39 -5.09 -1.82 -8.45
CA TYR A 39 -4.13 -2.88 -8.13
C TYR A 39 -3.37 -2.51 -6.85
N ILE A 40 -3.60 -3.24 -5.76
CA ILE A 40 -2.97 -2.95 -4.47
C ILE A 40 -1.97 -4.06 -4.15
N ALA A 41 -0.68 -3.73 -4.18
CA ALA A 41 0.37 -4.59 -3.65
C ALA A 41 0.42 -4.38 -2.13
N TYR A 42 -0.27 -5.23 -1.39
CA TYR A 42 -0.36 -5.14 0.07
C TYR A 42 0.80 -5.88 0.74
N SER A 43 1.72 -5.10 1.30
CA SER A 43 2.89 -5.55 2.04
C SER A 43 3.78 -6.53 1.24
N MET A 44 4.79 -7.06 1.91
CA MET A 44 5.64 -8.15 1.42
C MET A 44 5.66 -9.26 2.46
N ASP A 45 5.84 -10.49 2.00
CA ASP A 45 6.01 -11.68 2.84
C ASP A 45 7.04 -11.45 3.96
N ILE A 46 8.21 -10.91 3.64
CA ILE A 46 9.29 -10.65 4.59
C ILE A 46 8.91 -9.59 5.63
N LEU A 47 8.11 -8.58 5.25
CA LEU A 47 7.66 -7.55 6.18
C LEU A 47 6.61 -8.09 7.14
N LEU A 48 5.67 -8.90 6.64
CA LEU A 48 4.67 -9.57 7.46
C LEU A 48 5.33 -10.54 8.44
N PHE A 49 6.23 -11.38 7.94
CA PHE A 49 6.99 -12.33 8.75
C PHE A 49 7.76 -11.61 9.86
N ALA A 50 8.55 -10.59 9.50
CA ALA A 50 9.33 -9.85 10.48
C ALA A 50 8.46 -9.12 11.50
N SER A 51 7.27 -8.64 11.11
CA SER A 51 6.31 -8.02 12.05
C SER A 51 5.84 -9.03 13.08
N VAL A 52 5.33 -10.19 12.64
CA VAL A 52 4.83 -11.23 13.53
C VAL A 52 5.93 -11.74 14.46
N CYS A 53 7.14 -11.95 13.97
CA CYS A 53 8.26 -12.35 14.80
C CYS A 53 8.57 -11.32 15.90
N ARG A 54 8.54 -10.02 15.58
CA ARG A 54 8.74 -8.96 16.59
C ARG A 54 7.64 -8.98 17.65
N ASP A 55 6.39 -9.08 17.22
CA ASP A 55 5.23 -9.07 18.13
C ASP A 55 5.27 -10.27 19.09
N VAL A 56 5.61 -11.46 18.58
CA VAL A 56 5.78 -12.68 19.39
C VAL A 56 6.89 -12.50 20.43
N VAL A 57 8.06 -11.97 20.03
CA VAL A 57 9.17 -11.75 20.97
C VAL A 57 8.82 -10.70 22.02
N GLN A 58 8.10 -9.64 21.65
CA GLN A 58 7.64 -8.61 22.59
C GLN A 58 6.65 -9.16 23.61
N ALA A 59 5.75 -10.07 23.21
CA ALA A 59 4.78 -10.68 24.13
C ALA A 59 5.41 -11.65 25.16
N LEU A 60 6.65 -12.09 24.92
CA LEU A 60 7.40 -12.97 25.83
C LEU A 60 8.31 -12.21 26.81
N ARG A 61 8.43 -10.88 26.66
CA ARG A 61 9.17 -10.00 27.58
C ARG A 61 8.24 -9.42 28.62
#